data_AF-A0A7E6FEV8-F1
#
_entry.id   AF-A0A7E6FEV8-F1
#
_cell.length_a   1.000
_cell.length_b   1.000
_cell.length_c   1.000
_cell.angle_alpha   90.00
_cell.angle_beta   90.00
_cell.angle_gamma   90.00
#
_symmetry.space_group_name_H-M   'P 1'
#
loop_
_entity.id
_entity.type
_entity.pdbx_description
1 polymer ?
#
loop_
_entity_poly.entity_id
_entity_poly.type
_entity_poly.pdbx_seq_one_letter_code
_entity_poly.pdbx_strand_id
1 'polypeptide(L)'
;MGIITGPNSSYAYRNDFIRVRNAYHANTPDQNISATLSYCIELCWGSQECKSFAYNNDASRCLIYSVTSEEKLLLYHANTHYYQKKKNYNNIGTCPLNIVYRATSEHDYIVSKSELSLPECLSACYDNSSCNIINYSMKNQHCAICHTNSLDKSAIFTEYRWQVIYVNRTRLLSVPKHQLMSLYTMGCNP
;
A
#
# COMPACT_ATOMS: atom_id res chain seq x y z
N MET A 1 4.57 -27.86 22.81
CA MET A 1 4.74 -26.59 22.07
C MET A 1 3.58 -25.68 22.44
N GLY A 2 3.85 -24.65 23.25
CA GLY A 2 2.82 -23.72 23.69
C GLY A 2 2.51 -22.72 22.58
N ILE A 3 1.25 -22.61 22.20
CA ILE A 3 0.76 -21.52 21.34
C ILE A 3 0.71 -20.29 22.25
N ILE A 4 1.61 -19.33 22.02
CA ILE A 4 1.59 -18.04 22.71
C ILE A 4 0.42 -17.25 22.11
N THR A 5 -0.72 -17.28 22.78
CA THR A 5 -1.85 -16.39 22.49
C THR A 5 -1.57 -15.03 23.14
N GLY A 6 -0.99 -14.10 22.38
CA GLY A 6 -0.91 -12.70 22.76
C GLY A 6 -2.32 -12.08 22.93
N PRO A 7 -2.44 -10.96 23.67
CA PRO A 7 -3.72 -10.30 23.90
C PRO A 7 -4.35 -9.81 22.59
N ASN A 8 -5.67 -9.55 22.62
CA ASN A 8 -6.55 -9.11 21.52
C ASN A 8 -6.18 -7.74 20.87
N SER A 9 -4.91 -7.45 20.57
CA SER A 9 -4.43 -6.21 19.96
C SER A 9 -4.35 -6.24 18.42
N SER A 10 -4.43 -7.41 17.78
CA SER A 10 -4.11 -7.52 16.34
C SER A 10 -5.05 -6.77 15.39
N TYR A 11 -6.28 -6.46 15.81
CA TYR A 11 -7.18 -5.59 15.05
C TYR A 11 -6.74 -4.12 15.04
N ALA A 12 -6.00 -3.68 16.07
CA ALA A 12 -5.62 -2.28 16.22
C ALA A 12 -4.72 -1.81 15.07
N TYR A 13 -3.86 -2.69 14.55
CA TYR A 13 -2.82 -2.33 13.59
C TYR A 13 -3.11 -2.78 12.16
N ARG A 14 -4.14 -3.61 11.93
CA ARG A 14 -4.48 -4.07 10.58
C ARG A 14 -4.69 -2.90 9.62
N ASN A 15 -5.31 -1.83 10.11
CA ASN A 15 -5.56 -0.61 9.36
C ASN A 15 -4.30 0.21 9.08
N ASP A 16 -3.12 -0.16 9.59
CA ASP A 16 -1.85 0.49 9.25
C ASP A 16 -1.15 -0.15 8.06
N PHE A 17 -1.74 -1.21 7.49
CA PHE A 17 -1.23 -1.90 6.32
C PHE A 17 -2.13 -1.73 5.10
N ILE A 18 -1.54 -1.86 3.93
CA ILE A 18 -2.25 -2.02 2.66
C ILE A 18 -2.07 -3.47 2.22
N ARG A 19 -3.17 -4.20 2.04
CA ARG A 19 -3.14 -5.59 1.59
C ARG A 19 -3.16 -5.66 0.06
N VAL A 20 -2.26 -6.45 -0.53
CA VAL A 20 -2.34 -6.90 -1.92
C VAL A 20 -2.62 -8.39 -1.94
N ARG A 21 -3.73 -8.79 -2.56
CA ARG A 21 -4.08 -10.20 -2.71
C ARG A 21 -3.13 -10.92 -3.67
N ASN A 22 -2.87 -12.18 -3.33
CA ASN A 22 -2.08 -13.12 -4.13
C ASN A 22 -0.71 -12.59 -4.54
N ALA A 23 -0.01 -11.96 -3.59
CA ALA A 23 1.25 -11.28 -3.83
C ALA A 23 2.26 -11.52 -2.71
N TYR A 24 3.54 -11.48 -3.08
CA TYR A 24 4.68 -11.49 -2.16
C TYR A 24 5.93 -10.90 -2.85
N HIS A 25 7.01 -10.66 -2.10
CA HIS A 25 8.30 -10.31 -2.70
C HIS A 25 9.05 -11.56 -3.13
N ALA A 26 9.61 -11.54 -4.35
CA ALA A 26 10.48 -12.60 -4.87
C ALA A 26 11.75 -12.82 -4.03
N ASN A 27 12.14 -11.80 -3.27
CA ASN A 27 13.36 -11.79 -2.47
C ASN A 27 13.28 -12.74 -1.28
N THR A 28 14.46 -13.16 -0.82
CA THR A 28 14.59 -13.83 0.48
C THR A 28 14.04 -12.91 1.57
N PRO A 29 13.08 -13.37 2.39
CA PRO A 29 12.61 -12.59 3.52
C PRO A 29 13.69 -12.50 4.60
N ASP A 30 13.68 -11.40 5.35
CA ASP A 30 14.57 -11.22 6.50
C ASP A 30 14.24 -12.23 7.61
N GLN A 31 12.96 -12.57 7.75
CA GLN A 31 12.48 -13.59 8.67
C GLN A 31 11.37 -14.42 8.03
N ASN A 32 11.39 -15.72 8.26
CA ASN A 32 10.37 -16.65 7.80
C ASN A 32 9.85 -17.49 8.96
N ILE A 33 8.72 -17.08 9.53
CA ILE A 33 8.24 -17.56 10.84
C ILE A 33 6.88 -18.25 10.67
N SER A 34 6.69 -19.38 11.34
CA SER A 34 5.38 -20.01 11.48
C SER A 34 4.58 -19.29 12.56
N ALA A 35 3.57 -18.50 12.18
CA ALA A 35 2.76 -17.71 13.10
C ALA A 35 1.41 -17.33 12.48
N THR A 36 0.51 -16.79 13.29
CA THR A 36 -0.79 -16.28 12.80
C THR A 36 -0.62 -14.94 12.07
N LEU A 37 -1.56 -14.60 11.18
CA LEU A 37 -1.58 -13.28 10.53
C LEU A 37 -1.51 -12.13 11.55
N SER A 38 -2.28 -12.27 12.64
CA SER A 38 -2.31 -11.33 13.76
C SER A 38 -0.93 -11.08 14.35
N TYR A 39 -0.16 -12.15 14.56
CA TYR A 39 1.21 -12.05 15.04
C TYR A 39 2.14 -11.41 14.01
N CYS A 40 1.99 -11.71 12.71
CA CYS A 40 2.78 -11.04 11.66
C CYS A 40 2.55 -9.52 11.67
N ILE A 41 1.29 -9.10 11.82
CA ILE A 41 0.90 -7.68 11.86
C ILE A 41 1.58 -7.01 13.05
N GLU A 42 1.45 -7.56 14.25
CA GLU A 42 2.05 -7.01 15.47
C GLU A 42 3.57 -6.96 15.39
N LEU A 43 4.21 -8.04 14.94
CA LEU A 43 5.65 -8.13 14.78
C LEU A 43 6.18 -7.07 13.81
N CYS A 44 5.57 -6.95 12.63
CA CYS A 44 5.99 -5.98 11.64
C CYS A 44 5.67 -4.53 12.06
N TRP A 45 4.55 -4.33 12.74
CA TRP A 45 4.17 -3.01 13.22
C TRP A 45 5.12 -2.51 14.31
N GLY A 46 5.49 -3.36 15.26
CA GLY A 46 6.40 -3.02 16.37
C GLY A 46 7.87 -2.87 15.95
N SER A 47 8.25 -3.38 14.78
CA SER A 47 9.61 -3.25 14.24
C SER A 47 9.76 -1.98 13.38
N GLN A 48 10.83 -1.22 13.62
CA GLN A 48 11.21 -0.09 12.75
C GLN A 48 11.81 -0.58 11.43
N GLU A 49 12.48 -1.73 11.44
CA GLU A 49 13.08 -2.34 10.25
C GLU A 49 12.02 -2.95 9.33
N CYS A 50 10.89 -3.41 9.87
CA CYS A 50 9.85 -4.01 9.04
C CYS A 50 9.07 -2.94 8.27
N LYS A 51 9.20 -2.99 6.95
CA LYS A 51 8.44 -2.14 6.02
C LYS A 51 7.26 -2.88 5.39
N SER A 52 7.36 -4.20 5.27
CA SER A 52 6.28 -5.04 4.75
C SER A 52 6.38 -6.49 5.18
N PHE A 53 5.32 -7.26 4.99
CA PHE A 53 5.35 -8.70 5.14
C PHE A 53 4.43 -9.38 4.11
N ALA A 54 4.62 -10.67 3.89
CA ALA A 54 3.66 -11.53 3.21
C ALA A 54 3.19 -12.63 4.15
N TYR A 55 1.92 -12.99 4.06
CA TYR A 55 1.33 -14.06 4.86
C TYR A 55 0.77 -15.15 3.95
N ASN A 56 1.27 -16.37 4.11
CA ASN A 56 0.73 -17.54 3.44
C ASN A 56 -0.33 -18.17 4.35
N ASN A 57 -1.59 -18.19 3.89
CA ASN A 57 -2.72 -18.68 4.68
C ASN A 57 -2.64 -20.19 4.92
N ASP A 58 -2.25 -20.97 3.91
CA ASP A 58 -2.25 -22.44 3.98
C ASP A 58 -1.18 -22.96 4.95
N ALA A 59 0.02 -22.38 4.88
CA ALA A 59 1.14 -22.76 5.71
C ALA A 59 1.18 -22.01 7.05
N SER A 60 0.33 -21.00 7.25
CA SER A 60 0.39 -20.08 8.40
C SER A 60 1.81 -19.53 8.62
N ARG A 61 2.39 -18.96 7.56
CA ARG A 61 3.76 -18.41 7.59
C ARG A 61 3.80 -16.92 7.29
N CYS A 62 4.55 -16.20 8.13
CA CYS A 62 4.93 -14.81 7.90
C CYS A 62 6.29 -14.76 7.18
N LEU A 63 6.36 -14.01 6.09
CA LEU A 63 7.59 -13.62 5.40
C LEU A 63 7.80 -12.13 5.67
N ILE A 64 8.75 -11.77 6.51
CA ILE A 64 9.00 -10.38 6.95
C ILE A 64 10.05 -9.73 6.04
N TYR A 65 9.84 -8.47 5.66
CA TYR A 65 10.73 -7.73 4.78
C TYR A 65 11.01 -6.29 5.27
N SER A 66 12.26 -5.87 5.09
CA SER A 66 12.78 -4.52 5.31
C SER A 66 12.67 -3.61 4.08
N VAL A 67 11.92 -4.06 3.08
CA VAL A 67 11.69 -3.36 1.81
C VAL A 67 10.20 -3.23 1.52
N THR A 68 9.87 -2.26 0.68
CA THR A 68 8.52 -2.03 0.14
C THR A 68 8.41 -2.48 -1.31
N SER A 69 7.21 -2.37 -1.89
CA SER A 69 6.98 -2.62 -3.33
C SER A 69 7.67 -1.60 -4.25
N GLU A 70 8.11 -0.47 -3.71
CA GLU A 70 8.91 0.54 -4.41
C GLU A 70 10.33 0.01 -4.68
N GLU A 71 10.91 -0.64 -3.67
CA GLU A 71 12.28 -1.12 -3.68
C GLU A 71 12.42 -2.49 -4.37
N LYS A 72 11.38 -3.34 -4.28
CA LYS A 72 11.35 -4.70 -4.84
C LYS A 72 9.99 -5.04 -5.44
N LEU A 73 10.02 -5.78 -6.54
CA LEU A 73 8.81 -6.13 -7.28
C LEU A 73 8.02 -7.23 -6.57
N LEU A 74 6.71 -7.04 -6.51
CA LEU A 74 5.78 -8.09 -6.14
C LEU A 74 5.67 -9.14 -7.26
N LEU A 75 5.51 -10.39 -6.87
CA LEU A 75 5.17 -11.51 -7.74
C LEU A 75 3.85 -12.13 -7.30
N TYR A 76 3.17 -12.77 -8.25
CA TYR A 76 1.98 -13.56 -7.97
C TYR A 76 2.32 -14.79 -7.14
N HIS A 77 1.53 -15.05 -6.11
CA HIS A 77 1.52 -16.33 -5.42
C HIS A 77 0.14 -16.60 -4.84
N ALA A 78 -0.50 -17.69 -5.25
CA ALA A 78 -1.79 -18.11 -4.71
C ALA A 78 -1.70 -18.29 -3.19
N ASN A 79 -2.75 -17.91 -2.46
CA ASN A 79 -2.87 -18.07 -1.00
C ASN A 79 -1.83 -17.31 -0.16
N THR A 80 -0.98 -16.49 -0.78
CA THR A 80 -0.07 -15.58 -0.10
C THR A 80 -0.55 -14.14 -0.31
N HIS A 81 -0.63 -13.35 0.75
CA HIS A 81 -1.06 -11.96 0.68
C HIS A 81 0.03 -11.05 1.18
N TYR A 82 0.31 -9.99 0.43
CA TYR A 82 1.31 -8.99 0.78
C TYR A 82 0.68 -7.86 1.59
N TYR A 83 1.41 -7.32 2.55
CA TYR A 83 0.99 -6.27 3.45
C TYR A 83 2.11 -5.24 3.54
N GLN A 84 1.87 -4.03 3.03
CA GLN A 84 2.82 -2.93 3.12
C GLN A 84 2.43 -1.98 4.25
N LYS A 85 3.37 -1.66 5.14
CA LYS A 85 3.16 -0.67 6.19
C LYS A 85 2.97 0.71 5.56
N LYS A 86 1.95 1.45 5.99
CA LYS A 86 1.71 2.83 5.54
C LYS A 86 2.84 3.71 6.06
N LYS A 87 3.33 4.66 5.25
CA LYS A 87 4.49 5.52 5.59
C LYS A 87 4.23 6.50 6.76
N ASN A 88 3.03 6.51 7.36
CA ASN A 88 2.55 7.57 8.25
C ASN A 88 2.62 7.30 9.76
N TYR A 89 3.33 6.26 10.22
CA TYR A 89 3.17 5.81 11.60
C TYR A 89 3.95 6.62 12.67
N ASN A 90 5.08 7.29 12.37
CA ASN A 90 5.91 7.85 13.47
C ASN A 90 6.64 9.20 13.29
N ASN A 91 6.53 9.95 12.18
CA ASN A 91 7.24 11.23 12.06
C ASN A 91 6.46 12.34 11.36
N ILE A 92 6.68 13.56 11.84
CA ILE A 92 6.19 14.84 11.34
C ILE A 92 6.87 15.10 9.98
N GLY A 93 6.06 15.08 8.89
CA GLY A 93 6.48 15.23 7.48
C GLY A 93 6.49 13.91 6.69
N THR A 94 6.07 13.77 5.42
CA THR A 94 5.71 14.78 4.39
C THR A 94 4.86 14.22 3.23
N CYS A 95 4.61 12.90 3.09
CA CYS A 95 3.93 12.34 1.91
C CYS A 95 2.43 12.02 2.13
N PRO A 96 1.47 12.63 1.38
CA PRO A 96 0.04 12.32 1.51
C PRO A 96 -0.37 10.99 0.84
N LEU A 97 0.58 10.26 0.26
CA LEU A 97 0.34 9.11 -0.60
C LEU A 97 0.91 7.83 0.01
N ASN A 98 0.17 6.73 -0.14
CA ASN A 98 0.70 5.40 0.09
C ASN A 98 0.62 4.62 -1.22
N ILE A 99 1.77 4.46 -1.86
CA ILE A 99 1.90 3.86 -3.19
C ILE A 99 2.25 2.38 -3.03
N VAL A 100 1.55 1.51 -3.74
CA VAL A 100 1.89 0.10 -3.89
C VAL A 100 2.01 -0.24 -5.37
N TYR A 101 3.17 -0.72 -5.77
CA TYR A 101 3.49 -1.08 -7.16
C TYR A 101 2.99 -2.48 -7.50
N ARG A 102 2.76 -2.74 -8.79
CA ARG A 102 2.20 -3.99 -9.31
C ARG A 102 0.86 -4.34 -8.67
N ALA A 103 0.04 -3.32 -8.42
CA ALA A 103 -1.26 -3.48 -7.81
C ALA A 103 -2.28 -2.47 -8.35
N THR A 104 -3.55 -2.85 -8.32
CA THR A 104 -4.70 -1.99 -8.60
C THR A 104 -5.79 -2.21 -7.57
N SER A 105 -6.64 -1.22 -7.35
CA SER A 105 -7.88 -1.37 -6.60
C SER A 105 -9.03 -1.79 -7.51
N GLU A 106 -9.95 -2.59 -7.00
CA GLU A 106 -11.17 -3.02 -7.71
C GLU A 106 -12.35 -2.04 -7.61
N HIS A 107 -12.17 -0.91 -6.91
CA HIS A 107 -13.28 0.03 -6.71
C HIS A 107 -13.69 0.71 -8.02
N ASP A 108 -14.97 1.08 -8.11
CA ASP A 108 -15.53 1.76 -9.26
C ASP A 108 -14.82 3.09 -9.55
N TYR A 109 -14.58 3.33 -10.84
CA TYR A 109 -13.92 4.54 -11.32
C TYR A 109 -14.90 5.71 -11.34
N ILE A 110 -14.53 6.81 -10.69
CA ILE A 110 -15.25 8.08 -10.79
C ILE A 110 -14.85 8.80 -12.08
N VAL A 111 -13.54 8.80 -12.38
CA VAL A 111 -12.96 9.36 -13.59
C VAL A 111 -11.87 8.41 -14.05
N SER A 112 -11.88 8.06 -15.33
CA SER A 112 -10.84 7.28 -16.00
C SER A 112 -10.42 8.04 -17.26
N LYS A 113 -9.13 8.33 -17.37
CA LYS A 113 -8.54 9.08 -18.49
C LYS A 113 -7.15 8.53 -18.80
N SER A 114 -6.76 8.59 -20.07
CA SER A 114 -5.42 8.23 -20.54
C SER A 114 -4.61 9.48 -20.85
N GLU A 115 -3.29 9.31 -21.01
CA GLU A 115 -2.36 10.41 -21.37
C GLU A 115 -2.28 11.52 -20.31
N LEU A 116 -2.45 11.17 -19.03
CA LEU A 116 -2.19 12.07 -17.92
C LEU A 116 -0.94 11.64 -17.17
N SER A 117 -0.04 12.58 -16.93
CA SER A 117 1.04 12.38 -15.98
C SER A 117 0.51 12.12 -14.56
N LEU A 118 1.32 11.47 -13.73
CA LEU A 118 0.95 11.20 -12.34
C LEU A 118 0.60 12.49 -11.56
N PRO A 119 1.35 13.61 -11.69
CA PRO A 119 0.97 14.87 -11.05
C PRO A 119 -0.40 15.42 -11.50
N GLU A 120 -0.74 15.31 -12.78
CA GLU A 120 -2.05 15.73 -13.26
C GLU A 120 -3.17 14.82 -12.74
N CYS A 121 -2.91 13.52 -12.64
CA CYS A 121 -3.80 12.56 -12.01
C CYS A 121 -4.03 12.89 -10.52
N LEU A 122 -2.97 13.26 -9.80
CA LEU A 122 -3.04 13.73 -8.41
C LEU A 122 -3.81 15.05 -8.29
N SER A 123 -3.61 15.98 -9.22
CA SER A 123 -4.36 17.23 -9.30
C SER A 123 -5.86 16.98 -9.51
N ALA A 124 -6.22 16.05 -10.40
CA ALA A 124 -7.62 15.64 -10.60
C ALA A 124 -8.22 15.01 -9.32
N CYS A 125 -7.44 14.22 -8.59
CA CYS A 125 -7.85 13.68 -7.29
C CYS A 125 -7.98 14.77 -6.22
N TYR A 126 -7.09 15.77 -6.21
CA TYR A 126 -7.14 16.91 -5.31
C TYR A 126 -8.47 17.66 -5.46
N ASP A 127 -8.85 17.96 -6.70
CA ASP A 127 -10.07 18.71 -7.03
C ASP A 127 -11.37 17.91 -6.77
N ASN A 128 -11.30 16.58 -6.81
CA ASN A 128 -12.46 15.72 -6.58
C ASN A 128 -12.55 15.29 -5.11
N SER A 129 -13.50 15.85 -4.35
CA SER A 129 -13.67 15.58 -2.91
C SER A 129 -13.92 14.11 -2.55
N SER A 130 -14.40 13.30 -3.50
CA SER A 130 -14.67 11.87 -3.31
C SER A 130 -13.46 10.98 -3.58
N CYS A 131 -12.37 11.50 -4.16
CA CYS A 131 -11.20 10.70 -4.52
C CYS A 131 -10.39 10.26 -3.29
N ASN A 132 -10.29 8.95 -3.06
CA ASN A 132 -9.47 8.37 -1.98
C ASN A 132 -8.43 7.36 -2.51
N ILE A 133 -8.56 6.96 -3.76
CA ILE A 133 -7.69 5.99 -4.44
C ILE A 133 -7.39 6.47 -5.85
N ILE A 134 -6.17 6.23 -6.31
CA ILE A 134 -5.78 6.37 -7.72
C ILE A 134 -5.20 5.03 -8.17
N ASN A 135 -5.70 4.48 -9.27
CA ASN A 135 -5.01 3.46 -10.05
C ASN A 135 -4.28 4.17 -11.19
N TYR A 136 -2.96 4.07 -11.22
CA TYR A 136 -2.14 4.72 -12.23
C TYR A 136 -1.30 3.71 -13.00
N SER A 137 -1.35 3.74 -14.32
CA SER A 137 -0.48 2.94 -15.19
C SER A 137 0.69 3.79 -15.65
N MET A 138 1.90 3.46 -15.20
CA MET A 138 3.11 4.16 -15.66
C MET A 138 3.40 3.93 -17.14
N LYS A 139 2.97 2.78 -17.70
CA LYS A 139 3.22 2.42 -19.09
C LYS A 139 2.42 3.30 -20.06
N ASN A 140 1.14 3.51 -19.77
CA ASN A 140 0.20 4.17 -20.68
C ASN A 140 -0.25 5.54 -20.17
N GLN A 141 0.31 6.01 -19.04
CA GLN A 141 -0.11 7.24 -18.37
C GLN A 141 -1.63 7.27 -18.13
N HIS A 142 -2.16 6.10 -17.77
CA HIS A 142 -3.59 5.94 -17.51
C HIS A 142 -3.89 6.24 -16.06
N CYS A 143 -4.83 7.13 -15.82
CA CYS A 143 -5.26 7.59 -14.52
C CYS A 143 -6.72 7.18 -14.30
N ALA A 144 -6.98 6.40 -13.25
CA ALA A 144 -8.32 6.14 -12.79
C ALA A 144 -8.45 6.51 -11.31
N ILE A 145 -9.30 7.49 -11.00
CA ILE A 145 -9.57 7.91 -9.62
C ILE A 145 -10.81 7.18 -9.12
N CYS A 146 -10.74 6.66 -7.89
CA CYS A 146 -11.80 5.85 -7.30
C CYS A 146 -12.23 6.44 -5.95
N HIS A 147 -13.49 6.19 -5.59
CA HIS A 147 -13.97 6.41 -4.24
C HIS A 147 -13.77 5.12 -3.43
N THR A 148 -13.48 5.29 -2.14
CA THR A 148 -13.74 4.22 -1.16
C THR A 148 -14.10 4.86 0.16
N ASN A 149 -15.05 4.26 0.86
CA ASN A 149 -15.35 4.51 2.27
C ASN A 149 -14.75 3.42 3.18
N SER A 150 -14.07 2.42 2.61
CA SER A 150 -13.51 1.30 3.35
C SER A 150 -12.26 1.69 4.12
N LEU A 151 -12.23 1.35 5.41
CA LEU A 151 -11.02 1.37 6.23
C LEU A 151 -10.02 0.30 5.78
N ASP A 152 -10.53 -0.83 5.27
CA ASP A 152 -9.76 -1.94 4.73
C ASP A 152 -9.28 -1.60 3.31
N LYS A 153 -8.04 -1.11 3.24
CA LYS A 153 -7.34 -0.81 1.98
C LYS A 153 -6.81 -2.11 1.38
N SER A 154 -7.56 -2.67 0.43
CA SER A 154 -7.20 -3.88 -0.29
C SER A 154 -7.05 -3.66 -1.80
N ALA A 155 -6.02 -4.28 -2.36
CA ALA A 155 -5.69 -4.23 -3.77
C ALA A 155 -5.51 -5.65 -4.34
N ILE A 156 -5.46 -5.74 -5.66
CA ILE A 156 -5.12 -6.96 -6.40
C ILE A 156 -3.78 -6.76 -7.07
N PHE A 157 -2.97 -7.81 -7.01
CA PHE A 157 -1.78 -7.95 -7.82
C PHE A 157 -2.06 -7.75 -9.33
N THR A 158 -1.11 -7.14 -10.04
CA THR A 158 -1.09 -7.14 -11.49
C THR A 158 0.33 -7.26 -12.01
N GLU A 159 0.50 -8.00 -13.10
CA GLU A 159 1.80 -8.16 -13.77
C GLU A 159 2.24 -6.89 -14.51
N TYR A 160 1.30 -6.00 -14.79
CA TYR A 160 1.54 -4.76 -15.51
C TYR A 160 2.09 -3.67 -14.57
N ARG A 161 2.70 -2.62 -15.15
CA ARG A 161 3.26 -1.47 -14.42
C ARG A 161 2.18 -0.51 -13.90
N TRP A 162 1.22 -1.04 -13.18
CA TRP A 162 0.26 -0.26 -12.40
C TRP A 162 0.74 -0.04 -10.99
N GLN A 163 0.26 1.06 -10.43
CA GLN A 163 0.34 1.35 -9.01
C GLN A 163 -1.03 1.74 -8.50
N VAL A 164 -1.35 1.25 -7.31
CA VAL A 164 -2.48 1.74 -6.53
C VAL A 164 -1.94 2.74 -5.51
N ILE A 165 -2.55 3.90 -5.47
CA ILE A 165 -2.15 5.00 -4.60
C ILE A 165 -3.32 5.33 -3.70
N TYR A 166 -3.14 5.06 -2.42
CA TYR A 166 -4.11 5.43 -1.41
C TYR A 166 -3.79 6.82 -0.87
N VAL A 167 -4.75 7.72 -1.05
CA VAL A 167 -4.60 9.14 -0.72
C VAL A 167 -5.08 9.39 0.71
N ASN A 168 -4.29 10.11 1.50
CA ASN A 168 -4.76 10.75 2.72
C ASN A 168 -5.25 12.15 2.35
N ARG A 169 -6.58 12.33 2.20
CA ARG A 169 -7.14 13.61 1.73
C ARG A 169 -6.81 14.79 2.63
N THR A 170 -6.92 14.63 3.94
CA THR A 170 -6.61 15.72 4.89
C THR A 170 -5.19 16.23 4.69
N ARG A 171 -4.23 15.32 4.50
CA ARG A 171 -2.85 15.70 4.20
C ARG A 171 -2.67 16.22 2.78
N LEU A 172 -3.33 15.62 1.79
CA LEU A 172 -3.25 16.08 0.40
C LEU A 172 -3.71 17.53 0.28
N LEU A 173 -4.83 17.89 0.91
CA LEU A 173 -5.38 19.25 0.89
C LEU A 173 -4.52 20.26 1.68
N SER A 174 -3.67 19.79 2.59
CA SER A 174 -2.69 20.64 3.28
C SER A 174 -1.49 21.01 2.40
N VAL A 175 -1.30 20.32 1.27
CA VAL A 175 -0.25 20.63 0.30
C VAL A 175 -0.78 21.64 -0.73
N PRO A 176 -0.11 22.78 -0.96
CA PRO A 176 -0.47 23.71 -2.03
C PRO A 176 -0.48 23.00 -3.39
N LYS A 177 -1.55 23.17 -4.16
CA LYS A 177 -1.76 22.44 -5.41
C LYS A 177 -0.59 22.52 -6.41
N HIS A 178 0.09 23.66 -6.49
CA HIS A 178 1.26 23.84 -7.37
C HIS A 178 2.47 22.95 -6.97
N GLN A 179 2.54 22.50 -5.72
CA GLN A 179 3.58 21.59 -5.23
C GLN A 179 3.32 20.12 -5.57
N LEU A 180 2.09 19.76 -6.00
CA LEU A 180 1.78 18.39 -6.45
C LEU A 180 2.60 17.96 -7.68
N MET A 181 3.17 18.93 -8.41
CA MET A 181 4.05 18.70 -9.55
C MET A 181 5.42 18.11 -9.17
N SER A 182 5.76 18.08 -7.87
CA SER A 182 6.99 17.47 -7.39
C SER A 182 6.74 16.57 -6.18
N LEU A 183 6.45 15.30 -6.46
CA LEU A 183 6.30 14.24 -5.46
C LEU A 183 7.51 14.15 -4.53
N TYR A 184 8.71 14.34 -5.09
CA TYR A 184 9.97 14.42 -4.34
C TYR A 184 9.98 15.58 -3.33
N THR A 185 9.44 16.76 -3.67
CA THR A 185 9.32 17.85 -2.69
C THR A 185 8.29 17.57 -1.59
N MET A 186 7.35 16.65 -1.83
CA MET A 186 6.43 16.12 -0.82
C MET A 186 7.04 14.94 -0.03
N GLY A 187 8.33 14.62 -0.20
CA GLY A 187 8.93 13.42 0.41
C GLY A 187 8.27 12.11 -0.02
N CYS A 188 7.54 12.13 -1.13
CA CYS A 188 7.06 10.94 -1.80
C CYS A 188 8.13 10.54 -2.83
N ASN A 189 8.73 9.37 -2.69
CA ASN A 189 9.42 8.73 -3.83
C ASN A 189 8.37 7.97 -4.65
N PRO A 190 8.00 8.44 -5.85
CA PRO A 190 7.23 7.66 -6.81
C PRO A 190 8.13 6.69 -7.60
#